data_AF-A0AA97DYN3-F1
#
_entry.id   AF-A0AA97DYN3-F1
#
_cell.length_a   1.000
_cell.length_b   1.000
_cell.length_c   1.000
_cell.angle_alpha   90.00
_cell.angle_beta   90.00
_cell.angle_gamma   90.00
#
_symmetry.space_group_name_H-M   'P 1'
#
loop_
_entity.id
_entity.type
_entity.pdbx_description
1 polymer ?
#
loop_
_entity_poly.entity_id
_entity_poly.type
_entity_poly.pdbx_seq_one_letter_code
_entity_poly.pdbx_strand_id
1 'polypeptide(L)'
;MHGDELNGVEIIRRLINQKNFKLTKGTLIAVPMVNVYGVVNQSRYMPDRRDLNRCFPGSAKGSLAGRVAYTFLNQIVKHCDYGIDLHTGAIHRSNLPQIRADLSDAETKELAQAFGVPVILNSNIIDGSLREAAERHKTKVLLYEAGEALRFDEFSILAGIKGITNVLQHLGMMRKSSSRKKAITPFVANGSQWLRANASGVVNNHFQLGDQIKKGDTLANIGNPYGDIIDSVIASRAGILIGQQNIPLVQEGEAMFHVAYFSEDDEDIAEEIENAQDTLLPVTDV
;
A
#
# COMPACT_ATOMS: atom_id res chain seq x y z
N MET A 1 5.32 7.95 -5.02
CA MET A 1 6.78 8.22 -4.84
C MET A 1 7.62 7.63 -5.97
N HIS A 2 7.38 6.38 -6.34
CA HIS A 2 7.98 5.73 -7.51
C HIS A 2 7.20 6.05 -8.79
N GLY A 3 7.83 5.92 -9.95
CA GLY A 3 7.26 6.34 -11.23
C GLY A 3 6.40 5.29 -11.93
N ASP A 4 6.52 4.03 -11.52
CA ASP A 4 5.74 2.89 -12.00
C ASP A 4 4.46 2.66 -11.18
N GLU A 5 4.24 3.41 -10.10
CA GLU A 5 3.11 3.23 -9.18
C GLU A 5 2.00 4.27 -9.48
N LEU A 6 1.13 3.93 -10.44
CA LEU A 6 0.20 4.91 -11.05
C LEU A 6 -1.13 5.08 -10.30
N ASN A 7 -1.53 4.13 -9.44
CA ASN A 7 -2.80 4.24 -8.69
C ASN A 7 -2.84 5.48 -7.80
N GLY A 8 -1.71 5.85 -7.16
CA GLY A 8 -1.62 7.08 -6.36
C GLY A 8 -1.88 8.37 -7.16
N VAL A 9 -1.40 8.40 -8.41
CA VAL A 9 -1.64 9.53 -9.33
C VAL A 9 -3.14 9.66 -9.62
N GLU A 10 -3.81 8.55 -9.92
CA GLU A 10 -5.23 8.54 -10.24
C GLU A 10 -6.11 8.83 -9.02
N ILE A 11 -5.75 8.34 -7.83
CA ILE A 11 -6.40 8.68 -6.57
C ILE A 11 -6.41 10.20 -6.38
N ILE A 12 -5.24 10.85 -6.49
CA ILE A 12 -5.13 12.30 -6.33
C ILE A 12 -5.94 13.01 -7.42
N ARG A 13 -5.81 12.58 -8.68
CA ARG A 13 -6.53 13.18 -9.81
C ARG A 13 -8.05 13.13 -9.60
N ARG A 14 -8.60 11.97 -9.23
CA ARG A 14 -10.05 11.83 -9.02
C ARG A 14 -10.50 12.60 -7.79
N LEU A 15 -9.77 12.51 -6.68
CA LEU A 15 -10.11 13.19 -5.42
C LEU A 15 -10.30 14.70 -5.61
N ILE A 16 -9.31 15.39 -6.17
CA ILE A 16 -9.36 16.85 -6.32
C ILE A 16 -10.37 17.34 -7.37
N ASN A 17 -10.83 16.44 -8.26
CA ASN A 17 -11.82 16.74 -9.29
C ASN A 17 -13.24 16.30 -8.90
N GLN A 18 -13.46 15.75 -7.71
CA GLN A 18 -14.82 15.44 -7.25
C GLN A 18 -15.60 16.75 -7.09
N LYS A 19 -16.84 16.80 -7.63
CA LYS A 19 -17.71 17.98 -7.56
C LYS A 19 -17.92 18.52 -6.14
N ASN A 20 -17.89 17.62 -5.15
CA ASN A 20 -18.14 17.93 -3.75
C ASN A 20 -16.86 18.03 -2.91
N PHE A 21 -15.68 17.99 -3.54
CA PHE A 21 -14.42 18.16 -2.83
C PHE A 21 -14.28 19.60 -2.35
N LYS A 22 -14.42 19.81 -1.04
CA LYS A 22 -14.31 21.13 -0.42
C LYS A 22 -13.69 21.02 0.97
N LEU A 23 -12.55 21.67 1.14
CA LEU A 23 -11.96 21.90 2.45
C LEU A 23 -12.72 23.02 3.17
N THR A 24 -13.04 22.79 4.45
CA THR A 24 -13.63 23.78 5.35
C THR A 24 -12.59 24.37 6.30
N LYS A 25 -11.47 23.69 6.54
CA LYS A 25 -10.37 24.12 7.41
C LYS A 25 -9.04 23.53 6.92
N GLY A 26 -7.93 24.22 7.22
CA GLY A 26 -6.57 23.77 6.91
C GLY A 26 -6.19 23.90 5.44
N THR A 27 -5.16 23.16 5.01
CA THR A 27 -4.63 23.18 3.64
C THR A 27 -4.26 21.77 3.20
N LEU A 28 -4.61 21.41 1.96
CA LEU A 28 -4.16 20.16 1.33
C LEU A 28 -3.13 20.50 0.25
N ILE A 29 -1.94 19.90 0.33
CA ILE A 29 -0.95 19.93 -0.74
C ILE A 29 -1.02 18.59 -1.48
N ALA A 30 -1.53 18.61 -2.71
CA ALA A 30 -1.61 17.44 -3.56
C ALA A 30 -0.38 17.37 -4.48
N VAL A 31 0.43 16.31 -4.35
CA VAL A 31 1.61 16.08 -5.19
C VAL A 31 1.44 14.74 -5.91
N PRO A 32 0.84 14.72 -7.11
CA PRO A 32 0.59 13.48 -7.84
C PRO A 32 1.86 12.69 -8.16
N MET A 33 2.96 13.38 -8.41
CA MET A 33 4.21 12.77 -8.86
C MET A 33 5.40 13.50 -8.22
N VAL A 34 6.26 12.74 -7.52
CA VAL A 34 7.54 13.24 -7.02
C VAL A 34 8.67 12.84 -7.97
N ASN A 35 8.74 11.55 -8.33
CA ASN A 35 9.65 11.04 -9.35
C ASN A 35 9.05 11.20 -10.77
N VAL A 36 9.01 12.43 -11.28
CA VAL A 36 8.51 12.72 -12.64
C VAL A 36 9.29 11.95 -13.71
N TYR A 37 10.61 11.82 -13.53
CA TYR A 37 11.46 11.05 -14.45
C TYR A 37 11.05 9.58 -14.52
N GLY A 38 10.76 8.97 -13.37
CA GLY A 38 10.28 7.61 -13.27
C GLY A 38 8.95 7.45 -13.98
N VAL A 39 8.01 8.39 -13.84
CA VAL A 39 6.71 8.31 -14.53
C VAL A 39 6.86 8.32 -16.04
N VAL A 40 7.68 9.24 -16.58
CA VAL A 40 7.95 9.31 -18.03
C VAL A 40 8.57 8.01 -18.55
N ASN A 41 9.41 7.35 -17.74
CA ASN A 41 10.09 6.11 -18.11
C ASN A 41 9.41 4.84 -17.58
N GLN A 42 8.22 4.95 -16.97
CA GLN A 42 7.50 3.83 -16.35
C GLN A 42 8.39 3.00 -15.40
N SER A 43 9.18 3.68 -14.57
CA SER A 43 10.24 3.09 -13.76
C SER A 43 10.16 3.50 -12.30
N ARG A 44 10.48 2.54 -11.42
CA ARG A 44 10.69 2.77 -10.00
C ARG A 44 11.79 3.78 -9.73
N TYR A 45 12.87 3.67 -10.50
CA TYR A 45 14.13 4.34 -10.23
C TYR A 45 14.22 5.72 -10.87
N MET A 46 15.07 6.57 -10.29
CA MET A 46 15.50 7.83 -10.88
C MET A 46 16.48 7.56 -12.05
N PRO A 47 16.76 8.53 -12.94
CA PRO A 47 17.72 8.36 -14.04
C PRO A 47 19.14 7.96 -13.60
N ASP A 48 19.54 8.31 -12.38
CA ASP A 48 20.80 7.88 -11.75
C ASP A 48 20.71 6.48 -11.11
N ARG A 49 19.68 5.70 -11.47
CA ARG A 49 19.37 4.31 -11.04
C ARG A 49 19.13 4.14 -9.55
N ARG A 50 18.93 5.23 -8.81
CA ARG A 50 18.64 5.20 -7.38
C ARG A 50 17.15 5.13 -7.12
N ASP A 51 16.78 4.41 -6.07
CA ASP A 51 15.43 4.49 -5.50
C ASP A 51 15.31 5.81 -4.73
N LEU A 52 14.40 6.67 -5.15
CA LEU A 52 14.17 7.97 -4.52
C LEU A 52 13.80 7.82 -3.04
N ASN A 53 13.04 6.77 -2.68
CA ASN A 53 12.64 6.49 -1.31
C ASN A 53 13.75 5.82 -0.49
N ARG A 54 14.99 5.81 -0.98
CA ARG A 54 16.22 5.47 -0.23
C ARG A 54 17.22 6.64 -0.22
N CYS A 55 16.78 7.82 -0.64
CA CYS A 55 17.62 9.00 -0.79
C CYS A 55 17.25 10.14 0.17
N PHE A 56 16.29 9.96 1.08
CA PHE A 56 15.99 10.98 2.09
C PHE A 56 17.04 10.98 3.21
N PRO A 57 17.32 12.13 3.87
CA PRO A 57 16.74 13.46 3.63
C PRO A 57 17.29 14.17 2.39
N GLY A 58 18.22 13.55 1.66
CA GLY A 58 18.80 14.07 0.43
C GLY A 58 19.90 15.10 0.68
N SER A 59 20.40 15.69 -0.41
CA SER A 59 21.39 16.76 -0.38
C SER A 59 21.20 17.72 -1.54
N ALA A 60 21.23 19.03 -1.28
CA ALA A 60 21.14 20.08 -2.30
C ALA A 60 22.25 20.00 -3.36
N LYS A 61 23.41 19.43 -3.01
CA LYS A 61 24.57 19.24 -3.89
C LYS A 61 24.80 17.77 -4.26
N GLY A 62 23.86 16.89 -3.93
CA GLY A 62 23.97 15.45 -4.13
C GLY A 62 23.65 14.98 -5.55
N SER A 63 23.42 13.66 -5.66
CA SER A 63 22.93 13.03 -6.89
C SER A 63 21.57 13.60 -7.31
N LEU A 64 21.11 13.27 -8.52
CA LEU A 64 19.79 13.71 -8.99
C LEU A 64 18.69 13.28 -8.00
N ALA A 65 18.66 12.01 -7.61
CA ALA A 65 17.73 11.50 -6.60
C ALA A 65 17.84 12.26 -5.27
N GLY A 66 19.07 12.47 -4.78
CA GLY A 66 19.32 13.18 -3.52
C GLY A 66 18.88 14.64 -3.55
N ARG A 67 19.01 15.35 -4.67
CA ARG A 67 18.52 16.73 -4.82
C ARG A 67 17.00 16.78 -4.86
N VAL A 68 16.34 15.84 -5.55
CA VAL A 68 14.88 15.75 -5.56
C VAL A 68 14.34 15.45 -4.17
N ALA A 69 14.91 14.47 -3.45
CA ALA A 69 14.53 14.16 -2.07
C ALA A 69 14.71 15.38 -1.15
N TYR A 70 15.84 16.08 -1.26
CA TYR A 70 16.12 17.30 -0.50
C TYR A 70 15.10 18.40 -0.77
N THR A 71 14.81 18.68 -2.05
CA THR A 71 13.85 19.72 -2.42
C THR A 71 12.45 19.36 -1.94
N PHE A 72 12.00 18.11 -2.16
CA PHE A 72 10.67 17.68 -1.73
C PHE A 72 10.51 17.74 -0.20
N LEU A 73 11.51 17.28 0.55
CA LEU A 73 11.49 17.36 2.00
C LEU A 73 11.43 18.82 2.49
N ASN A 74 12.32 19.68 2.00
CA ASN A 74 12.45 21.05 2.51
C ASN A 74 11.34 22.00 2.05
N GLN A 75 10.79 21.79 0.85
CA GLN A 75 9.81 22.73 0.26
C GLN A 75 8.37 22.27 0.45
N ILE A 76 8.13 20.99 0.73
CA ILE A 76 6.77 20.43 0.89
C ILE A 76 6.61 19.80 2.27
N VAL A 77 7.33 18.71 2.53
CA VAL A 77 7.04 17.82 3.69
C VAL A 77 7.18 18.57 5.02
N LYS A 78 8.22 19.38 5.19
CA LYS A 78 8.45 20.15 6.43
C LYS A 78 7.37 21.19 6.75
N HIS A 79 6.50 21.50 5.80
CA HIS A 79 5.40 22.45 5.98
C HIS A 79 4.07 21.75 6.27
N CYS A 80 4.07 20.43 6.41
CA CYS A 80 2.87 19.61 6.66
C CYS A 80 2.89 19.04 8.08
N ASP A 81 1.71 19.00 8.72
CA ASP A 81 1.51 18.26 9.97
C ASP A 81 1.38 16.75 9.71
N TYR A 82 0.74 16.39 8.59
CA TYR A 82 0.42 15.02 8.20
C TYR A 82 0.75 14.77 6.72
N GLY A 83 1.05 13.51 6.38
CA GLY A 83 1.23 13.03 5.02
C GLY A 83 0.58 11.67 4.79
N ILE A 84 0.12 11.43 3.56
CA ILE A 84 -0.32 10.12 3.10
C ILE A 84 0.49 9.81 1.84
N ASP A 85 1.41 8.86 1.95
CA ASP A 85 2.27 8.41 0.86
C ASP A 85 1.62 7.22 0.15
N LEU A 86 1.31 7.37 -1.14
CA LEU A 86 0.56 6.39 -1.93
C LEU A 86 1.53 5.53 -2.74
N HIS A 87 1.57 4.22 -2.47
CA HIS A 87 2.37 3.21 -3.15
C HIS A 87 1.48 2.06 -3.67
N THR A 88 2.04 1.28 -4.58
CA THR A 88 1.45 0.04 -5.09
C THR A 88 2.42 -1.12 -4.88
N GLY A 89 2.01 -2.34 -5.19
CA GLY A 89 2.96 -3.43 -5.40
C GLY A 89 3.97 -3.04 -6.48
N ALA A 90 5.22 -3.53 -6.35
CA ALA A 90 6.24 -3.35 -7.38
C ALA A 90 5.83 -4.03 -8.68
N ILE A 91 6.61 -3.84 -9.76
CA ILE A 91 6.39 -4.53 -11.03
C ILE A 91 6.14 -6.04 -10.81
N HIS A 92 5.02 -6.51 -11.37
CA HIS A 92 4.53 -7.88 -11.26
C HIS A 92 4.11 -8.34 -9.85
N ARG A 93 3.79 -7.40 -8.96
CA ARG A 93 3.24 -7.69 -7.65
C ARG A 93 1.98 -6.87 -7.42
N SER A 94 0.98 -7.48 -6.81
CA SER A 94 -0.23 -6.82 -6.35
C SER A 94 -0.25 -6.74 -4.83
N ASN A 95 -0.77 -5.64 -4.28
CA ASN A 95 -1.02 -5.47 -2.84
C ASN A 95 -2.53 -5.31 -2.59
N LEU A 96 -3.03 -5.98 -1.55
CA LEU A 96 -4.34 -5.68 -0.99
C LEU A 96 -4.29 -4.28 -0.33
N PRO A 97 -5.33 -3.43 -0.47
CA PRO A 97 -5.40 -2.13 0.19
C PRO A 97 -5.13 -2.22 1.69
N GLN A 98 -4.03 -1.59 2.10
CA GLN A 98 -3.57 -1.61 3.48
C GLN A 98 -2.88 -0.30 3.85
N ILE A 99 -2.90 0.02 5.15
CA ILE A 99 -2.10 1.12 5.72
C ILE A 99 -0.94 0.54 6.50
N ARG A 100 0.25 1.11 6.30
CA ARG A 100 1.47 0.83 7.04
C ARG A 100 1.84 2.06 7.83
N ALA A 101 1.93 1.92 9.15
CA ALA A 101 2.27 3.02 10.05
C ALA A 101 3.02 2.50 11.28
N ASP A 102 3.61 3.43 12.06
CA ASP A 102 4.05 3.13 13.42
C ASP A 102 2.85 3.30 14.35
N LEU A 103 2.35 2.20 14.92
CA LEU A 103 1.15 2.20 15.75
C LEU A 103 1.45 2.47 17.23
N SER A 104 2.71 2.70 17.59
CA SER A 104 3.09 3.13 18.94
C SER A 104 2.74 4.61 19.18
N ASP A 105 2.70 5.42 18.13
CA ASP A 105 2.20 6.79 18.16
C ASP A 105 0.66 6.80 18.06
N ALA A 106 0.01 7.29 19.13
CA ALA A 106 -1.44 7.22 19.27
C ALA A 106 -2.19 8.00 18.17
N GLU A 107 -1.69 9.18 17.79
CA GLU A 107 -2.32 10.01 16.75
C GLU A 107 -2.17 9.37 15.37
N THR A 108 -1.01 8.79 15.07
CA THR A 108 -0.78 8.02 13.84
C THR A 108 -1.70 6.80 13.76
N LYS A 109 -1.88 6.09 14.88
CA LYS A 109 -2.83 4.97 14.97
C LYS A 109 -4.27 5.42 14.71
N GLU A 110 -4.72 6.53 15.29
CA GLU A 110 -6.05 7.09 15.06
C GLU A 110 -6.26 7.46 13.58
N LEU A 111 -5.25 8.06 12.95
CA LEU A 111 -5.31 8.38 11.51
C LEU A 111 -5.34 7.13 10.64
N ALA A 112 -4.55 6.11 10.97
CA ALA A 112 -4.57 4.82 10.25
C ALA A 112 -5.94 4.15 10.35
N GLN A 113 -6.55 4.17 11.53
CA GLN A 113 -7.90 3.65 11.76
C GLN A 113 -8.96 4.47 11.01
N ALA A 114 -8.84 5.80 11.04
CA ALA A 114 -9.73 6.69 10.32
C ALA A 114 -9.68 6.47 8.81
N PHE A 115 -8.53 6.08 8.24
CA PHE A 115 -8.41 5.77 6.81
C PHE A 115 -9.41 4.67 6.40
N GLY A 116 -9.65 3.66 7.23
CA GLY A 116 -10.75 2.70 7.03
C GLY A 116 -10.54 1.73 5.87
N VAL A 117 -9.32 1.19 5.76
CA VAL A 117 -8.99 0.01 4.93
C VAL A 117 -9.04 -1.26 5.79
N PRO A 118 -9.21 -2.46 5.20
CA PRO A 118 -9.39 -3.69 5.99
C PRO A 118 -8.16 -4.07 6.82
N VAL A 119 -6.95 -3.74 6.35
CA VAL A 119 -5.70 -4.13 7.01
C VAL A 119 -4.85 -2.93 7.38
N ILE A 120 -4.42 -2.87 8.65
CA ILE A 120 -3.38 -1.98 9.13
C ILE A 120 -2.19 -2.83 9.58
N LEU A 121 -1.02 -2.60 9.01
CA LEU A 121 0.22 -3.27 9.41
C LEU A 121 1.06 -2.35 10.29
N ASN A 122 1.38 -2.80 11.50
CA ASN A 122 2.40 -2.14 12.30
C ASN A 122 3.76 -2.33 11.62
N SER A 123 4.42 -1.23 11.25
CA SER A 123 5.59 -1.25 10.39
C SER A 123 6.67 -0.30 10.88
N ASN A 124 7.87 -0.86 11.03
CA ASN A 124 9.07 -0.10 11.36
C ASN A 124 9.44 0.87 10.24
N ILE A 125 10.09 1.95 10.64
CA ILE A 125 10.64 2.97 9.74
C ILE A 125 11.90 2.42 9.06
N ILE A 126 12.04 2.69 7.76
CA ILE A 126 13.17 2.26 6.94
C ILE A 126 14.13 3.43 6.76
N ASP A 127 15.42 3.19 6.96
CA ASP A 127 16.48 4.20 6.76
C ASP A 127 16.48 4.75 5.33
N GLY A 128 16.65 6.08 5.22
CA GLY A 128 16.66 6.80 3.95
C GLY A 128 15.29 6.97 3.28
N SER A 129 14.20 6.61 3.98
CA SER A 129 12.83 6.73 3.47
C SER A 129 12.20 8.10 3.75
N LEU A 130 11.16 8.44 2.98
CA LEU A 130 10.35 9.63 3.23
C LEU A 130 9.76 9.63 4.65
N ARG A 131 9.24 8.48 5.11
CA ARG A 131 8.66 8.33 6.46
C ARG A 131 9.67 8.68 7.55
N GLU A 132 10.89 8.18 7.44
CA GLU A 132 11.95 8.48 8.40
C GLU A 132 12.26 9.98 8.44
N ALA A 133 12.46 10.59 7.28
CA ALA A 133 12.80 12.01 7.22
C ALA A 133 11.64 12.91 7.67
N ALA A 134 10.40 12.53 7.38
CA ALA A 134 9.21 13.24 7.82
C ALA A 134 9.05 13.19 9.35
N GLU A 135 9.25 12.03 9.97
CA GLU A 135 9.18 11.85 11.42
C GLU A 135 10.21 12.72 12.16
N ARG A 136 11.45 12.79 11.66
CA ARG A 136 12.49 13.70 12.20
C ARG A 136 12.08 15.17 12.16
N HIS A 137 11.11 15.54 11.32
CA HIS A 137 10.52 16.87 11.22
C HIS A 137 9.11 16.97 11.82
N LYS A 138 8.69 15.98 12.61
CA LYS A 138 7.38 15.88 13.29
C LYS A 138 6.17 15.81 12.36
N THR A 139 6.39 15.49 11.09
CA THR A 139 5.31 15.23 10.13
C THR A 139 4.94 13.75 10.19
N LYS A 140 3.71 13.44 10.60
CA LYS A 140 3.22 12.06 10.69
C LYS A 140 2.81 11.56 9.32
N VAL A 141 3.29 10.38 8.91
CA VAL A 141 3.04 9.86 7.55
C VAL A 141 2.43 8.47 7.60
N LEU A 142 1.25 8.33 7.00
CA LEU A 142 0.67 7.03 6.66
C LEU A 142 1.21 6.57 5.30
N LEU A 143 1.60 5.31 5.20
CA LEU A 143 1.92 4.68 3.91
C LEU A 143 0.74 3.81 3.47
N TYR A 144 0.14 4.16 2.34
CA TYR A 144 -0.90 3.37 1.70
C TYR A 144 -0.29 2.47 0.63
N GLU A 145 -0.62 1.18 0.66
CA GLU A 145 -0.13 0.18 -0.28
C GLU A 145 -1.33 -0.53 -0.90
N ALA A 146 -1.50 -0.42 -2.22
CA ALA A 146 -2.67 -1.01 -2.90
C ALA A 146 -2.46 -1.16 -4.41
N GLY A 147 -2.93 -2.28 -4.97
CA GLY A 147 -2.88 -2.55 -6.41
C GLY A 147 -1.47 -2.93 -6.89
N GLU A 148 -1.25 -2.86 -8.20
CA GLU A 148 0.02 -3.21 -8.84
C GLU A 148 0.62 -2.05 -9.63
N ALA A 149 1.91 -2.16 -9.95
CA ALA A 149 2.60 -1.19 -10.79
C ALA A 149 2.07 -1.19 -12.23
N LEU A 150 2.03 -0.02 -12.85
CA LEU A 150 1.69 0.23 -14.27
C LEU A 150 0.29 -0.21 -14.70
N ARG A 151 -0.62 -0.51 -13.76
CA ARG A 151 -2.03 -0.79 -14.02
C ARG A 151 -2.90 -0.04 -13.03
N PHE A 152 -4.07 0.37 -13.49
CA PHE A 152 -5.10 0.88 -12.60
C PHE A 152 -5.87 -0.27 -12.00
N ASP A 153 -6.05 -0.21 -10.69
CA ASP A 153 -6.87 -1.10 -9.92
C ASP A 153 -7.99 -0.29 -9.26
N GLU A 154 -9.22 -0.44 -9.74
CA GLU A 154 -10.34 0.40 -9.34
C GLU A 154 -10.67 0.23 -7.85
N PHE A 155 -10.56 -0.99 -7.33
CA PHE A 155 -10.72 -1.28 -5.90
C PHE A 155 -9.75 -0.45 -5.05
N SER A 156 -8.46 -0.49 -5.40
CA SER A 156 -7.39 0.24 -4.73
C SER A 156 -7.54 1.76 -4.85
N ILE A 157 -8.01 2.25 -6.00
CA ILE A 157 -8.25 3.67 -6.24
C ILE A 157 -9.41 4.16 -5.36
N LEU A 158 -10.54 3.46 -5.35
CA LEU A 158 -11.70 3.84 -4.56
C LEU A 158 -11.44 3.74 -3.05
N ALA A 159 -10.72 2.70 -2.61
CA ALA A 159 -10.24 2.58 -1.24
C ALA A 159 -9.39 3.79 -0.83
N GLY A 160 -8.43 4.20 -1.67
CA GLY A 160 -7.57 5.34 -1.41
C GLY A 160 -8.33 6.68 -1.34
N ILE A 161 -9.25 6.92 -2.28
CA ILE A 161 -10.08 8.14 -2.29
C ILE A 161 -10.94 8.23 -1.04
N LYS A 162 -11.60 7.11 -0.67
CA LYS A 162 -12.42 7.04 0.54
C LYS A 162 -11.57 7.26 1.79
N GLY A 163 -10.41 6.62 1.88
CA GLY A 163 -9.55 6.72 3.05
C GLY A 163 -8.94 8.11 3.26
N ILE A 164 -8.47 8.77 2.20
CA ILE A 164 -8.03 10.16 2.28
C ILE A 164 -9.19 11.06 2.73
N THR A 165 -10.39 10.86 2.17
CA THR A 165 -11.58 11.64 2.57
C THR A 165 -11.91 11.43 4.05
N ASN A 166 -11.83 10.19 4.55
CA ASN A 166 -12.09 9.89 5.97
C ASN A 166 -11.06 10.56 6.89
N VAL A 167 -9.77 10.53 6.52
CA VAL A 167 -8.71 11.22 7.28
C VAL A 167 -8.96 12.74 7.31
N LEU A 168 -9.28 13.34 6.16
CA LEU A 168 -9.62 14.78 6.10
C LEU A 168 -10.85 15.13 6.95
N GLN A 169 -11.85 14.25 7.02
CA GLN A 169 -13.02 14.42 7.90
C GLN A 169 -12.68 14.21 9.38
N HIS A 170 -11.80 13.27 9.69
CA HIS A 170 -11.32 13.00 11.05
C HIS A 170 -10.55 14.22 11.60
N LEU A 171 -9.67 14.80 10.78
CA LEU A 171 -8.94 16.05 11.08
C LEU A 171 -9.83 17.31 11.07
N GLY A 172 -11.13 17.19 10.77
CA GLY A 172 -12.06 18.31 10.70
C GLY A 172 -11.81 19.27 9.53
N MET A 173 -11.01 18.86 8.54
CA MET A 173 -10.71 19.61 7.33
C MET A 173 -11.85 19.55 6.31
N MET A 174 -12.72 18.54 6.38
CA MET A 174 -13.92 18.40 5.57
C MET A 174 -15.16 18.13 6.44
N ARG A 175 -16.34 18.52 5.94
CA ARG A 175 -17.61 18.20 6.61
C ARG A 175 -17.85 16.69 6.56
N LYS A 176 -18.20 16.10 7.71
CA LYS A 176 -18.62 14.69 7.78
C LYS A 176 -19.91 14.47 6.98
N SER A 177 -19.96 13.37 6.24
CA SER A 177 -21.19 12.94 5.57
C SER A 177 -22.27 12.64 6.61
N SER A 178 -23.54 12.95 6.29
CA SER A 178 -24.68 12.59 7.13
C SER A 178 -25.06 11.11 7.03
N SER A 179 -24.51 10.38 6.06
CA SER A 179 -24.79 8.94 5.90
C SER A 179 -23.98 8.12 6.91
N ARG A 180 -24.69 7.44 7.83
CA ARG A 180 -24.10 6.42 8.70
C ARG A 180 -23.88 5.14 7.89
N LYS A 181 -22.80 5.06 7.12
CA LYS A 181 -22.31 3.76 6.64
C LYS A 181 -21.58 3.06 7.79
N LYS A 182 -21.70 1.72 7.86
CA LYS A 182 -20.95 0.91 8.84
C LYS A 182 -19.45 1.23 8.63
N ALA A 183 -18.77 1.64 9.70
CA ALA A 183 -17.34 1.87 9.65
C ALA A 183 -16.66 0.51 9.50
N ILE A 184 -15.77 0.36 8.53
CA ILE A 184 -14.91 -0.82 8.42
C ILE A 184 -14.03 -0.80 9.68
N THR A 185 -14.03 -1.88 10.44
CA THR A 185 -13.13 -1.99 11.59
C THR A 185 -11.84 -2.62 11.09
N PRO A 186 -10.74 -1.86 10.99
CA PRO A 186 -9.50 -2.40 10.45
C PRO A 186 -8.90 -3.42 11.41
N PHE A 187 -8.37 -4.51 10.85
CA PHE A 187 -7.58 -5.45 11.62
C PHE A 187 -6.12 -5.04 11.66
N VAL A 188 -5.52 -5.17 12.84
CA VAL A 188 -4.15 -4.72 13.09
C VAL A 188 -3.22 -5.93 13.06
N ALA A 189 -2.46 -6.04 11.98
CA ALA A 189 -1.40 -7.03 11.88
C ALA A 189 -0.16 -6.57 12.65
N ASN A 190 0.26 -7.35 13.65
CA ASN A 190 1.48 -7.09 14.42
C ASN A 190 2.74 -7.72 13.79
N GLY A 191 2.56 -8.48 12.72
CA GLY A 191 3.65 -9.07 11.96
C GLY A 191 3.21 -9.49 10.57
N SER A 192 4.17 -9.70 9.68
CA SER A 192 3.93 -10.25 8.35
C SER A 192 5.18 -10.94 7.83
N GLN A 193 5.03 -11.79 6.82
CA GLN A 193 6.16 -12.47 6.20
C GLN A 193 5.94 -12.68 4.70
N TRP A 194 7.03 -12.57 3.93
CA TRP A 194 7.08 -13.08 2.57
C TRP A 194 7.43 -14.57 2.56
N LEU A 195 6.51 -15.40 2.10
CA LEU A 195 6.75 -16.79 1.74
C LEU A 195 7.41 -16.82 0.36
N ARG A 196 8.46 -17.64 0.24
CA ARG A 196 9.36 -17.67 -0.91
C ARG A 196 9.24 -19.00 -1.64
N ALA A 197 9.55 -18.97 -2.93
CA ALA A 197 9.68 -20.17 -3.74
C ALA A 197 10.77 -21.08 -3.17
N ASN A 198 10.48 -22.37 -3.07
CA ASN A 198 11.40 -23.43 -2.71
C ASN A 198 12.00 -24.15 -3.94
N ALA A 199 11.53 -23.84 -5.14
CA ALA A 199 12.07 -24.33 -6.40
C ALA A 199 11.92 -23.26 -7.50
N SER A 200 12.66 -23.41 -8.59
CA SER A 200 12.43 -22.64 -9.83
C SER A 200 11.49 -23.39 -10.76
N GLY A 201 10.53 -22.70 -11.37
CA GLY A 201 9.59 -23.34 -12.30
C GLY A 201 8.35 -22.52 -12.65
N VAL A 202 7.37 -23.20 -13.25
CA VAL A 202 6.06 -22.67 -13.57
C VAL A 202 5.18 -22.71 -12.32
N VAL A 203 4.56 -21.59 -11.99
CA VAL A 203 3.76 -21.43 -10.77
C VAL A 203 2.29 -21.66 -11.07
N ASN A 204 1.65 -22.52 -10.28
CA ASN A 204 0.20 -22.63 -10.19
C ASN A 204 -0.26 -22.15 -8.80
N ASN A 205 -0.88 -20.97 -8.75
CA ASN A 205 -1.36 -20.34 -7.51
C ASN A 205 -2.74 -20.89 -7.12
N HIS A 206 -2.96 -21.13 -5.83
CA HIS A 206 -4.26 -21.59 -5.30
C HIS A 206 -5.00 -20.52 -4.49
N PHE A 207 -4.37 -19.38 -4.22
CA PHE A 207 -4.90 -18.30 -3.38
C PHE A 207 -4.84 -16.95 -4.12
N GLN A 208 -5.74 -16.06 -3.72
CA GLN A 208 -5.89 -14.68 -4.19
C GLN A 208 -5.72 -13.68 -3.03
N LEU A 209 -5.45 -12.42 -3.38
CA LEU A 209 -5.36 -11.35 -2.39
C LEU A 209 -6.65 -11.22 -1.58
N GLY A 210 -6.52 -11.12 -0.26
CA GLY A 210 -7.64 -11.09 0.67
C GLY A 210 -8.00 -12.46 1.23
N ASP A 211 -7.56 -13.56 0.61
CA ASP A 211 -7.87 -14.90 1.10
C ASP A 211 -7.26 -15.15 2.48
N GLN A 212 -8.03 -15.86 3.30
CA GLN A 212 -7.57 -16.43 4.56
C GLN A 212 -6.67 -17.64 4.29
N ILE A 213 -5.50 -17.62 4.90
CA ILE A 213 -4.51 -18.69 4.86
C ILE A 213 -4.52 -19.40 6.21
N LYS A 214 -4.55 -20.72 6.20
CA LYS A 214 -4.35 -21.58 7.38
C LYS A 214 -2.93 -22.16 7.36
N LYS A 215 -2.42 -22.48 8.54
CA LYS A 215 -1.13 -23.17 8.67
C LYS A 215 -1.21 -24.53 7.97
N GLY A 216 -0.26 -24.80 7.08
CA GLY A 216 -0.19 -26.04 6.30
C GLY A 216 -0.85 -25.95 4.93
N ASP A 217 -1.53 -24.84 4.59
CA ASP A 217 -2.09 -24.67 3.26
C ASP A 217 -1.00 -24.62 2.18
N THR A 218 -1.26 -25.31 1.07
CA THR A 218 -0.43 -25.24 -0.13
C THR A 218 -0.85 -24.04 -0.98
N LEU A 219 -0.08 -22.95 -0.89
CA LEU A 219 -0.38 -21.69 -1.57
C LEU A 219 -0.14 -21.74 -3.07
N ALA A 220 0.88 -22.50 -3.48
CA ALA A 220 1.16 -22.76 -4.88
C ALA A 220 1.92 -24.07 -5.08
N ASN A 221 1.77 -24.64 -6.27
CA ASN A 221 2.65 -25.68 -6.79
C ASN A 221 3.62 -25.07 -7.81
N ILE A 222 4.87 -25.52 -7.78
CA ILE A 222 5.92 -25.13 -8.72
C ILE A 222 6.27 -26.37 -9.54
N GLY A 223 6.07 -26.29 -10.86
CA GLY A 223 6.25 -27.42 -11.77
C GLY A 223 7.28 -27.17 -12.86
N ASN A 224 7.69 -28.26 -13.50
CA ASN A 224 8.49 -28.21 -14.73
C ASN A 224 7.58 -27.86 -15.94
N PRO A 225 8.15 -27.55 -17.13
CA PRO A 225 7.36 -27.26 -18.33
C PRO A 225 6.49 -28.43 -18.85
N TYR A 226 6.68 -29.65 -18.35
CA TYR A 226 5.91 -30.84 -18.71
C TYR A 226 4.72 -31.09 -17.77
N GLY A 227 4.60 -30.32 -16.69
CA GLY A 227 3.49 -30.39 -15.74
C GLY A 227 3.77 -31.22 -14.48
N ASP A 228 4.97 -31.80 -14.33
CA ASP A 228 5.34 -32.48 -13.09
C ASP A 228 5.58 -31.43 -11.99
N ILE A 229 5.01 -31.67 -10.81
CA ILE A 229 5.24 -30.82 -9.63
C ILE A 229 6.65 -31.12 -9.10
N ILE A 230 7.47 -30.08 -9.03
CA ILE A 230 8.81 -30.12 -8.44
C ILE A 230 8.69 -29.94 -6.93
N ASP A 231 7.97 -28.89 -6.50
CA ASP A 231 7.77 -28.60 -5.08
C ASP A 231 6.54 -27.67 -4.87
N SER A 232 6.18 -27.40 -3.62
CA SER A 232 5.01 -26.62 -3.23
C SER A 232 5.35 -25.56 -2.16
N VAL A 233 4.78 -24.37 -2.28
CA VAL A 233 4.93 -23.30 -1.27
C VAL A 233 3.86 -23.49 -0.20
N ILE A 234 4.29 -23.81 1.03
CA ILE A 234 3.39 -24.14 2.16
C ILE A 234 3.38 -23.00 3.17
N ALA A 235 2.18 -22.64 3.66
CA ALA A 235 2.01 -21.66 4.70
C ALA A 235 2.51 -22.16 6.06
N SER A 236 3.48 -21.45 6.65
CA SER A 236 4.02 -21.77 7.98
C SER A 236 3.11 -21.35 9.13
N ARG A 237 2.18 -20.41 8.88
CA ARG A 237 1.30 -19.78 9.86
C ARG A 237 0.03 -19.27 9.20
N ALA A 238 -1.06 -19.22 9.98
CA ALA A 238 -2.32 -18.63 9.53
C ALA A 238 -2.26 -17.09 9.44
N GLY A 239 -3.07 -16.49 8.58
CA GLY A 239 -3.15 -15.05 8.36
C GLY A 239 -3.90 -14.70 7.07
N ILE A 240 -3.75 -13.47 6.58
CA ILE A 240 -4.38 -13.00 5.33
C ILE A 240 -3.33 -12.73 4.26
N LEU A 241 -3.62 -13.12 3.02
CA LEU A 241 -2.77 -12.79 1.87
C LEU A 241 -2.92 -11.30 1.48
N ILE A 242 -1.90 -10.49 1.77
CA ILE A 242 -1.91 -9.03 1.53
C ILE A 242 -1.03 -8.58 0.37
N GLY A 243 -0.23 -9.48 -0.19
CA GLY A 243 0.62 -9.20 -1.36
C GLY A 243 0.96 -10.46 -2.12
N GLN A 244 1.06 -10.40 -3.45
CA GLN A 244 1.27 -11.58 -4.29
C GLN A 244 2.10 -11.25 -5.53
N GLN A 245 2.94 -12.18 -5.99
CA GLN A 245 3.62 -12.14 -7.29
C GLN A 245 2.71 -12.67 -8.39
N ASN A 246 2.65 -11.95 -9.52
CA ASN A 246 1.72 -12.21 -10.61
C ASN A 246 2.36 -12.98 -11.79
N ILE A 247 3.70 -13.06 -11.86
CA ILE A 247 4.38 -13.81 -12.93
C ILE A 247 4.20 -15.32 -12.68
N PRO A 248 3.75 -16.11 -13.68
CA PRO A 248 3.57 -17.56 -13.56
C PRO A 248 4.90 -18.35 -13.64
N LEU A 249 6.01 -17.68 -13.34
CA LEU A 249 7.37 -18.19 -13.37
C LEU A 249 8.10 -17.63 -12.16
N VAL A 250 8.90 -18.47 -11.52
CA VAL A 250 9.60 -18.09 -10.31
C VAL A 250 11.00 -18.71 -10.29
N GLN A 251 11.92 -18.03 -9.61
CA GLN A 251 13.20 -18.61 -9.21
C GLN A 251 13.17 -18.99 -7.73
N GLU A 252 13.89 -20.05 -7.36
CA GLU A 252 14.09 -20.42 -5.97
C GLU A 252 14.54 -19.21 -5.14
N GLY A 253 13.87 -18.99 -4.00
CA GLY A 253 14.11 -17.86 -3.12
C GLY A 253 13.34 -16.58 -3.47
N GLU A 254 12.67 -16.46 -4.62
CA GLU A 254 11.83 -15.30 -4.92
C GLU A 254 10.64 -15.21 -3.98
N ALA A 255 10.29 -13.99 -3.55
CA ALA A 255 9.18 -13.73 -2.65
C ALA A 255 7.84 -13.76 -3.40
N MET A 256 7.00 -14.75 -3.10
CA MET A 256 5.75 -15.00 -3.84
C MET A 256 4.50 -14.47 -3.15
N PHE A 257 4.38 -14.70 -1.83
CA PHE A 257 3.18 -14.37 -1.06
C PHE A 257 3.55 -13.57 0.18
N HIS A 258 2.90 -12.44 0.42
CA HIS A 258 3.05 -11.63 1.63
C HIS A 258 1.85 -11.87 2.53
N VAL A 259 2.05 -12.55 3.65
CA VAL A 259 0.99 -12.90 4.59
C VAL A 259 1.06 -11.97 5.79
N ALA A 260 -0.04 -11.28 6.10
CA ALA A 260 -0.22 -10.51 7.31
C ALA A 260 -0.77 -11.41 8.41
N TYR A 261 -0.29 -11.19 9.64
CA TYR A 261 -0.65 -12.04 10.76
C TYR A 261 -1.29 -11.25 11.89
N PHE A 262 -2.39 -11.79 12.39
CA PHE A 262 -3.26 -11.14 13.36
C PHE A 262 -3.29 -11.92 14.67
N SER A 263 -3.79 -11.26 15.71
CA SER A 263 -4.08 -11.88 17.02
C SER A 263 -5.55 -12.27 17.17
N GLU A 264 -6.40 -11.61 16.41
CA GLU A 264 -7.84 -11.77 16.30
C GLU A 264 -8.21 -13.04 15.53
N ASP A 265 -9.47 -13.47 15.60
CA ASP A 265 -9.96 -14.63 14.87
C ASP A 265 -9.94 -14.37 13.37
N ASP A 266 -9.44 -15.33 12.59
CA ASP A 266 -9.25 -15.17 11.16
C ASP A 266 -10.59 -15.10 10.38
N GLU A 267 -11.69 -15.69 10.89
CA GLU A 267 -13.01 -15.62 10.22
C GLU A 267 -13.59 -14.20 10.23
N ASP A 268 -13.47 -13.50 11.37
CA ASP A 268 -13.91 -12.10 11.51
C ASP A 268 -13.15 -11.17 10.53
N ILE A 269 -11.89 -11.51 10.25
CA ILE A 269 -11.01 -10.73 9.35
C ILE A 269 -11.45 -10.88 7.89
N ALA A 270 -11.73 -12.11 7.48
CA ALA A 270 -12.19 -12.39 6.12
C ALA A 270 -13.52 -11.67 5.84
N GLU A 271 -14.47 -11.69 6.78
CA GLU A 271 -15.78 -11.03 6.63
C GLU A 271 -15.62 -9.52 6.41
N GLU A 272 -14.74 -8.83 7.14
CA GLU A 272 -14.53 -7.39 6.92
C GLU A 272 -13.80 -7.06 5.62
N ILE A 273 -12.92 -7.95 5.12
CA ILE A 273 -12.29 -7.78 3.80
C ILE A 273 -13.35 -7.86 2.71
N GLU A 274 -14.24 -8.85 2.78
CA GLU A 274 -15.34 -9.05 1.84
C GLU A 274 -16.32 -7.84 1.91
N ASN A 275 -16.71 -7.43 3.12
CA ASN A 275 -17.52 -6.23 3.35
C ASN A 275 -16.85 -4.96 2.78
N ALA A 276 -15.53 -4.84 2.89
CA ALA A 276 -14.78 -3.71 2.35
C ALA A 276 -14.78 -3.72 0.81
N GLN A 277 -14.62 -4.89 0.19
CA GLN A 277 -14.72 -5.08 -1.26
C GLN A 277 -16.11 -4.68 -1.77
N ASP A 278 -17.18 -5.23 -1.19
CA ASP A 278 -18.55 -4.92 -1.57
C ASP A 278 -18.90 -3.43 -1.40
N THR A 279 -18.38 -2.82 -0.34
CA THR A 279 -18.63 -1.39 -0.08
C THR A 279 -17.95 -0.48 -1.10
N LEU A 280 -16.79 -0.89 -1.63
CA LEU A 280 -15.95 -0.09 -2.53
C LEU A 280 -16.22 -0.39 -4.00
N LEU A 281 -16.56 -1.63 -4.34
CA LEU A 281 -16.99 -2.08 -5.64
C LEU A 281 -18.39 -2.72 -5.52
N PRO A 282 -19.45 -1.91 -5.30
CA PRO A 282 -20.78 -2.47 -5.29
C PRO A 282 -21.04 -3.11 -6.66
N VAL A 283 -21.36 -4.40 -6.67
CA VAL A 283 -21.76 -5.12 -7.88
C VAL A 283 -22.89 -4.32 -8.52
N THR A 284 -22.61 -3.68 -9.64
CA THR A 284 -23.67 -3.11 -10.46
C THR A 284 -24.33 -4.30 -11.12
N ASP A 285 -25.52 -4.69 -10.67
CA ASP A 285 -26.39 -5.57 -11.45
C ASP A 285 -26.53 -4.95 -12.85
N VAL A 286 -25.94 -5.61 -13.85
CA VAL A 286 -26.09 -5.30 -15.28
C VAL A 286 -27.30 -6.05 -15.81
#